data_AF-A0A1M7YIB8-F1
#
_entry.id   AF-A0A1M7YIB8-F1
#
_cell.length_a   1.000
_cell.length_b   1.000
_cell.length_c   1.000
_cell.angle_alpha   90.00
_cell.angle_beta   90.00
_cell.angle_gamma   90.00
#
_symmetry.space_group_name_H-M   'P 1'
#
loop_
_entity.id
_entity.type
_entity.pdbx_description
1 polymer ?
#
loop_
_entity_poly.entity_id
_entity_poly.type
_entity_poly.pdbx_seq_one_letter_code
_entity_poly.pdbx_strand_id
1 'polypeptide(L)' 'MAVLRWGNTYYQDIMTEEQREDLLIEWSVTSSKIREQIEKEYLERCGSLQSQAHWEQHLVKALNLEQSWRRRGLL' A
#
# COMPACT_ATOMS: atom_id res chain seq x y z
N MET A 1 21.69 26.95 -15.63
CA MET A 1 21.70 26.28 -14.32
C MET A 1 20.50 25.35 -14.26
N ALA A 2 20.77 24.07 -14.03
CA ALA A 2 19.76 23.02 -13.96
C ALA A 2 19.04 23.03 -12.61
N VAL A 3 17.71 22.94 -12.61
CA VAL A 3 16.95 22.14 -11.64
C VAL A 3 15.71 21.61 -12.35
N LEU A 4 15.72 20.33 -12.67
CA LEU A 4 14.56 19.56 -13.12
C LEU A 4 13.56 19.47 -11.95
N ARG A 5 12.45 20.21 -12.01
CA ARG A 5 11.31 19.98 -11.11
C ARG A 5 10.30 19.11 -11.83
N TRP A 6 10.57 17.81 -11.85
CA TRP A 6 9.58 16.78 -12.18
C TRP A 6 8.49 16.79 -11.10
N GLY A 7 7.52 17.70 -11.22
CA GLY A 7 6.28 17.68 -10.46
C GLY A 7 5.30 16.76 -11.18
N ASN A 8 5.47 15.47 -10.94
CA ASN A 8 4.75 14.35 -11.53
C ASN A 8 3.22 14.50 -11.36
N THR A 9 2.55 15.06 -12.37
CA THR A 9 1.08 15.19 -12.43
C THR A 9 0.44 13.89 -12.90
N TYR A 10 0.45 12.87 -12.05
CA TYR A 10 -0.46 11.72 -12.17
C TYR A 10 -1.20 11.52 -10.84
N TYR A 11 -2.03 12.51 -10.52
CA TYR A 11 -3.01 12.47 -9.44
C TYR A 11 -4.19 11.60 -9.86
N GLN A 12 -4.01 10.28 -9.79
CA GLN A 12 -5.06 9.27 -9.55
C GLN A 12 -4.40 7.88 -9.45
N ASP A 13 -4.49 7.26 -8.28
CA ASP A 13 -4.32 5.82 -7.98
C ASP A 13 -2.93 5.16 -7.75
N ILE A 14 -1.79 5.86 -7.76
CA ILE A 14 -0.49 5.18 -7.56
C ILE A 14 0.18 5.65 -6.28
N MET A 15 0.14 4.77 -5.28
CA MET A 15 0.94 4.81 -4.04
C MET A 15 2.35 5.30 -4.33
N THR A 16 2.88 6.25 -3.55
CA THR A 16 4.24 6.76 -3.78
C THR A 16 5.27 5.67 -3.53
N GLU A 17 6.49 5.82 -4.07
CA GLU A 17 7.55 4.84 -3.83
C GLU A 17 7.83 4.66 -2.32
N GLU A 18 7.88 5.76 -1.57
CA GLU A 18 8.07 5.73 -0.11
C GLU A 18 6.94 4.98 0.61
N GLN A 19 5.68 5.16 0.17
CA GLN A 19 4.54 4.43 0.72
C GLN A 19 4.57 2.94 0.33
N ARG A 20 5.05 2.62 -0.87
CA ARG A 20 5.23 1.24 -1.31
C ARG A 20 6.33 0.54 -0.51
N GLU A 21 7.44 1.21 -0.28
CA GLU A 21 8.51 0.70 0.57
C GLU A 21 8.03 0.47 2.01
N ASP A 22 7.33 1.44 2.61
CA ASP A 22 6.76 1.28 3.96
C ASP A 22 5.75 0.13 4.01
N LEU A 23 4.88 0.00 3.00
CA LEU A 23 3.95 -1.13 2.89
C LEU A 23 4.70 -2.48 2.86
N LEU A 24 5.76 -2.60 2.06
CA LEU A 24 6.53 -3.83 1.95
C LEU A 24 7.25 -4.16 3.26
N ILE A 25 7.79 -3.17 3.95
CA ILE A 25 8.42 -3.33 5.27
C ILE A 25 7.38 -3.82 6.28
N GLU A 26 6.26 -3.12 6.40
CA GLU A 26 5.18 -3.46 7.34
C GLU A 26 4.60 -4.85 7.04
N TRP A 27 4.41 -5.18 5.76
CA TRP A 27 4.02 -6.52 5.35
C TRP A 27 5.08 -7.55 5.76
N SER A 28 6.37 -7.28 5.56
CA SER A 28 7.48 -8.18 5.87
C SER A 28 7.66 -8.49 7.38
N VAL A 29 7.22 -7.58 8.25
CA VAL A 29 7.22 -7.78 9.71
C VAL A 29 5.89 -8.29 10.26
N THR A 30 4.82 -8.21 9.47
CA THR A 30 3.50 -8.77 9.82
C THR A 30 3.60 -10.28 10.01
N SER A 31 3.07 -10.78 11.13
CA SER A 31 3.11 -12.21 11.46
C SER A 31 2.39 -13.08 10.41
N SER A 32 2.89 -14.29 10.18
CA SER A 32 2.32 -15.23 9.20
C SER A 32 0.82 -15.47 9.39
N LYS A 33 0.37 -15.61 10.64
CA LYS A 33 -1.05 -15.77 10.99
C LYS A 33 -1.92 -14.62 10.49
N ILE A 34 -1.44 -13.39 10.62
CA ILE A 34 -2.17 -12.20 10.15
C ILE A 34 -2.12 -12.10 8.63
N ARG A 35 -1.00 -12.47 8.00
CA ARG A 35 -0.92 -12.52 6.54
C ARG A 35 -1.93 -13.49 5.93
N GLU A 36 -1.99 -14.71 6.47
CA GLU A 36 -2.96 -15.74 6.05
C GLU A 36 -4.40 -15.25 6.23
N GLN A 37 -4.69 -14.54 7.33
CA GLN A 37 -6.01 -13.97 7.56
C GLN A 37 -6.36 -12.92 6.49
N ILE A 38 -5.45 -11.99 6.20
CA ILE A 38 -5.67 -10.92 5.22
C ILE A 38 -5.81 -11.49 3.80
N GLU A 39 -4.96 -12.45 3.42
CA GLU A 39 -5.06 -13.14 2.13
C GLU A 39 -6.39 -13.87 1.98
N LYS A 40 -6.84 -14.56 3.04
CA LYS A 40 -8.14 -15.23 3.04
C LYS A 40 -9.29 -14.25 2.91
N GLU A 41 -9.32 -13.17 3.69
CA GLU A 41 -10.35 -12.13 3.62
C GLU A 41 -10.41 -11.49 2.23
N TYR A 42 -9.25 -11.28 1.60
CA TYR A 42 -9.15 -10.74 0.25
C TYR A 42 -9.71 -11.71 -0.80
N LEU A 43 -9.33 -12.97 -0.74
CA LEU A 43 -9.83 -14.02 -1.64
C LEU A 43 -11.33 -14.25 -1.48
N GLU A 44 -11.86 -14.22 -0.25
CA GLU A 44 -13.30 -14.34 0.02
C GLU A 44 -14.09 -13.16 -0.57
N ARG A 45 -13.55 -11.94 -0.54
CA ARG A 45 -14.23 -10.75 -1.09
C ARG A 45 -14.15 -10.67 -2.62
N CYS A 46 -13.00 -10.96 -3.20
CA CYS A 46 -12.73 -10.73 -4.62
C CYS A 46 -12.87 -11.99 -5.48
N GLY A 47 -12.90 -13.18 -4.88
CA GLY A 47 -12.97 -14.48 -5.55
C GLY A 47 -11.67 -14.90 -6.27
N SER A 48 -10.84 -13.94 -6.67
CA SER A 48 -9.53 -14.14 -7.28
C SER A 48 -8.61 -12.94 -7.04
N LEU A 49 -7.30 -13.17 -7.23
CA LEU A 49 -6.32 -12.09 -7.19
C LEU A 49 -6.56 -11.16 -8.39
N GLN A 50 -6.89 -9.91 -8.10
CA GLN A 50 -7.16 -8.89 -9.12
C GLN A 50 -5.82 -8.30 -9.62
N SER A 51 -5.69 -6.97 -9.65
CA SER A 51 -4.43 -6.30 -9.98
C SER A 51 -3.54 -6.11 -8.74
N GLN A 52 -2.23 -5.97 -8.97
CA GLN A 52 -1.28 -5.64 -7.90
C GLN A 52 -1.68 -4.35 -7.16
N ALA A 53 -2.09 -3.31 -7.88
CA ALA A 53 -2.57 -2.06 -7.27
C ALA A 53 -3.77 -2.29 -6.34
N HIS A 54 -4.72 -3.15 -6.72
CA HIS A 54 -5.87 -3.47 -5.88
C HIS A 54 -5.46 -4.26 -4.63
N TRP A 55 -4.47 -5.15 -4.75
CA TRP A 55 -3.89 -5.85 -3.60
C TRP A 55 -3.17 -4.90 -2.66
N GLU A 56 -2.33 -4.01 -3.19
CA GLU A 56 -1.61 -2.98 -2.43
C GLU A 56 -2.61 -2.08 -1.65
N GLN A 57 -3.67 -1.60 -2.30
CA GLN A 57 -4.72 -0.82 -1.63
C GLN A 57 -5.46 -1.61 -0.53
N HIS A 58 -5.66 -2.91 -0.73
CA HIS A 58 -6.27 -3.76 0.29
C HIS A 58 -5.36 -3.89 1.51
N LEU A 59 -4.07 -4.14 1.30
CA LEU A 59 -3.09 -4.23 2.38
C LEU A 59 -2.98 -2.93 3.17
N VAL A 60 -2.96 -1.77 2.49
CA VAL A 60 -2.95 -0.46 3.14
C VAL A 60 -4.11 -0.29 4.11
N LYS A 61 -5.32 -0.74 3.72
CA LYS A 61 -6.50 -0.71 4.59
C LYS A 61 -6.42 -1.75 5.71
N ALA A 62 -6.02 -2.98 5.40
CA ALA A 62 -5.95 -4.08 6.37
C ALA A 62 -4.91 -3.84 7.47
N LEU A 63 -3.76 -3.26 7.10
CA LEU A 63 -2.68 -2.89 8.01
C LEU A 63 -2.86 -1.49 8.62
N ASN A 64 -3.95 -0.79 8.28
CA ASN A 64 -4.27 0.57 8.74
C ASN A 64 -3.12 1.58 8.49
N LEU A 65 -2.42 1.42 7.36
CA LEU A 65 -1.26 2.25 7.02
C LEU A 65 -1.65 3.68 6.66
N GLU A 66 -2.86 3.94 6.17
CA GLU A 66 -3.32 5.31 5.91
C GLU A 66 -3.23 6.20 7.17
N GLN A 67 -3.60 5.67 8.33
CA GLN A 67 -3.50 6.43 9.59
C GLN A 67 -2.04 6.62 10.02
N SER A 68 -1.20 5.60 9.80
CA SER A 68 0.24 5.67 10.05
C SER A 68 0.90 6.74 9.19
N TRP A 69 0.63 6.74 7.89
CA TRP A 69 1.18 7.68 6.91
C TRP A 69 0.73 9.11 7.17
N ARG A 70 -0.55 9.34 7.46
CA ARG A 70 -1.05 10.68 7.86
C ARG A 70 -0.33 11.22 9.09
N ARG A 71 -0.05 10.38 10.09
CA ARG A 71 0.70 10.81 11.28
C ARG A 71 2.17 11.12 10.99
N ARG A 72 2.76 10.40 10.02
CA ARG A 72 4.16 10.61 9.59
C ARG A 72 4.31 11.73 8.54
N GLY A 73 3.22 12.33 8.07
CA GLY A 73 3.24 13.38 7.04
C GLY A 73 3.47 12.87 5.61
N LEU A 74 3.20 11.58 5.37
CA LEU A 74 3.31 10.92 4.07
C LEU A 74 2.01 10.99 3.24
N LEU A 75 0.98 11.65 3.79
CA LEU A 75 -0.34 11.94 3.20
C LEU A 75 -0.77 13.34 3.64
#